data_AF-A0AA41XSE3-F1
#
_entry.id   AF-A0AA41XSE3-F1
#
_cell.length_a   1.000
_cell.length_b   1.000
_cell.length_c   1.000
_cell.angle_alpha   90.00
_cell.angle_beta   90.00
_cell.angle_gamma   90.00
#
_symmetry.space_group_name_H-M   'P 1'
#
loop_
_entity.id
_entity.type
_entity.pdbx_description
1 polymer ?
#
loop_
_entity_poly.entity_id
_entity_poly.type
_entity_poly.pdbx_seq_one_letter_code
_entity_poly.pdbx_strand_id
1 'polypeptide(L)'
;MKNVRKTLILAAITGTLVSVPSATATAEPMGLDPNVPPAGVAPDAPPPPAPDAPPPAPVGFDPNVPPPPPAPDALAPLDVPPAPVGFDPNVPPPPPAPDAPPPPPAPVGFDPNVPPPPAPDAPPPPRKAYSVNWDAIAQCESGGNWAISTGNGFSGGLQFTPSTWRANGGSGSPANASREEQIRVAENVLHTQGIGAWPVCGRRG
;
A
#
# COMPACT_ATOMS: atom_id res chain seq x y z
N MET A 1 24.32 61.94 -5.33
CA MET A 1 23.46 62.44 -6.43
C MET A 1 22.84 61.21 -7.07
N LYS A 2 21.59 60.88 -6.67
CA LYS A 2 20.35 61.05 -7.46
C LYS A 2 20.38 60.18 -8.72
N ASN A 3 19.59 59.11 -8.72
CA ASN A 3 18.90 58.50 -9.87
C ASN A 3 18.04 57.32 -9.35
N VAL A 4 16.79 57.06 -9.73
CA VAL A 4 15.66 57.78 -10.31
C VAL A 4 14.43 56.99 -9.82
N ARG A 5 13.36 57.72 -9.52
CA ARG A 5 12.07 57.24 -9.00
C ARG A 5 11.42 56.27 -9.99
N LYS A 6 11.06 55.06 -9.54
CA LYS A 6 10.13 54.19 -10.26
C LYS A 6 8.76 54.29 -9.59
N THR A 7 7.95 55.15 -10.20
CA THR A 7 6.55 55.46 -9.90
C THR A 7 5.72 54.18 -9.78
N LEU A 8 5.20 53.90 -8.58
CA LEU A 8 4.13 52.92 -8.40
C LEU A 8 2.80 53.66 -8.45
N ILE A 9 2.00 53.34 -9.48
CA ILE A 9 0.67 53.90 -9.71
C ILE A 9 -0.29 53.26 -8.71
N LEU A 10 -0.93 54.09 -7.88
CA LEU A 10 -2.11 53.74 -7.09
C LEU A 10 -3.27 53.46 -8.05
N ALA A 11 -3.83 52.25 -8.00
CA ALA A 11 -5.16 51.96 -8.54
C ALA A 11 -6.11 51.75 -7.35
N ALA A 12 -6.99 52.73 -7.12
CA ALA A 12 -8.10 52.62 -6.19
C ALA A 12 -9.19 51.76 -6.84
N ILE A 13 -9.52 50.62 -6.21
CA ILE A 13 -10.67 49.80 -6.59
C ILE A 13 -11.80 50.12 -5.61
N THR A 14 -12.65 51.05 -6.02
CA THR A 14 -14.01 51.19 -5.50
C THR A 14 -14.83 50.01 -6.01
N GLY A 15 -15.06 49.02 -5.16
CA GLY A 15 -15.90 47.86 -5.43
C GLY A 15 -17.05 47.77 -4.42
N THR A 16 -18.23 48.16 -4.87
CA THR A 16 -19.51 48.19 -4.16
C THR A 16 -19.90 46.81 -3.61
N LEU A 17 -20.30 46.76 -2.33
CA LEU A 17 -20.96 45.63 -1.68
C LEU A 17 -22.31 45.33 -2.36
N VAL A 18 -22.46 44.16 -2.98
CA VAL A 18 -23.77 43.59 -3.30
C VAL A 18 -24.12 42.60 -2.18
N SER A 19 -25.11 42.99 -1.39
CA SER A 19 -25.82 42.15 -0.44
C SER A 19 -26.72 41.19 -1.22
N VAL A 20 -26.63 39.89 -0.96
CA VAL A 20 -27.56 38.89 -1.50
C VAL A 20 -28.37 38.32 -0.33
N PRO A 21 -29.71 38.44 -0.32
CA PRO A 21 -30.53 37.80 0.71
C PRO A 21 -30.71 36.30 0.46
N SER A 22 -30.87 35.60 1.58
CA SER A 22 -31.04 34.17 1.80
C SER A 22 -31.96 33.44 0.81
N ALA A 23 -31.51 32.28 0.34
CA ALA A 23 -32.35 31.30 -0.34
C ALA A 23 -33.04 30.41 0.71
N THR A 24 -34.37 30.43 0.67
CA THR A 24 -35.30 29.53 1.35
C THR A 24 -35.16 28.10 0.82
N ALA A 25 -34.89 27.16 1.72
CA ALA A 25 -34.95 25.73 1.43
C ALA A 25 -36.42 25.35 1.14
N THR A 26 -36.71 25.02 -0.11
CA THR A 26 -37.96 24.37 -0.52
C THR A 26 -37.64 22.89 -0.70
N ALA A 27 -38.24 22.06 0.15
CA ALA A 27 -38.24 20.61 0.00
C ALA A 27 -39.35 20.23 -0.99
N GLU A 28 -39.00 19.52 -2.05
CA GLU A 28 -39.92 18.91 -3.02
C GLU A 28 -39.38 17.52 -3.46
N PRO A 29 -40.25 16.63 -3.98
CA PRO A 29 -40.36 15.26 -3.51
C PRO A 29 -39.54 14.22 -4.29
N MET A 30 -39.45 13.04 -3.66
CA MET A 30 -38.71 11.85 -4.09
C MET A 30 -39.06 11.41 -5.52
N GLY A 31 -38.11 11.60 -6.43
CA GLY A 31 -38.10 10.98 -7.75
C GLY A 31 -37.67 9.52 -7.63
N LEU A 32 -38.63 8.61 -7.83
CA LEU A 32 -38.39 7.20 -8.09
C LEU A 32 -37.74 7.08 -9.47
N ASP A 33 -36.45 6.73 -9.49
CA ASP A 33 -35.71 6.42 -10.71
C ASP A 33 -36.14 5.03 -11.24
N PRO A 34 -36.74 4.92 -12.44
CA PRO A 34 -37.21 3.65 -12.99
C PRO A 34 -36.09 2.72 -13.48
N ASN A 35 -34.80 3.06 -13.30
CA ASN A 35 -33.66 2.26 -13.75
C ASN A 35 -32.87 1.57 -12.61
N VAL A 36 -33.39 1.54 -11.38
CA VAL A 36 -32.76 0.79 -10.29
C VAL A 36 -33.29 -0.65 -10.28
N PRO A 37 -32.45 -1.68 -10.57
CA PRO A 37 -32.86 -3.06 -10.39
C PRO A 37 -33.08 -3.36 -8.89
N PRO A 38 -34.08 -4.18 -8.50
CA PRO A 38 -34.31 -4.51 -7.10
C PRO A 38 -33.08 -5.25 -6.54
N ALA A 39 -32.50 -4.71 -5.47
CA ALA A 39 -31.49 -5.42 -4.71
C ALA A 39 -32.09 -6.72 -4.19
N GLY A 40 -31.60 -7.83 -4.73
CA GLY A 40 -32.02 -9.18 -4.38
C GLY A 40 -31.80 -9.46 -2.90
N VAL A 41 -32.81 -10.10 -2.31
CA VAL A 41 -32.73 -10.77 -1.01
C VAL A 41 -31.62 -11.83 -1.11
N ALA A 42 -30.58 -11.71 -0.31
CA ALA A 42 -29.55 -12.75 -0.23
C ALA A 42 -30.14 -14.02 0.42
N PRO A 43 -29.90 -15.22 -0.13
CA PRO A 43 -30.33 -16.47 0.50
C PRO A 43 -29.52 -16.81 1.75
N ASP A 44 -30.17 -17.58 2.63
CA ASP A 44 -29.78 -18.10 3.94
C ASP A 44 -28.27 -18.25 4.21
N ALA A 45 -27.78 -17.52 5.21
CA ALA A 45 -26.49 -17.78 5.83
C ALA A 45 -26.53 -19.11 6.63
N PRO A 46 -25.49 -19.96 6.56
CA PRO A 46 -25.44 -21.21 7.32
C PRO A 46 -25.36 -20.94 8.84
N PRO A 47 -25.91 -21.85 9.68
CA PRO A 47 -25.85 -21.69 11.13
C PRO A 47 -24.40 -21.79 11.64
N PRO A 48 -24.05 -21.10 12.74
CA PRO A 48 -22.70 -21.14 13.31
C PRO A 48 -22.37 -22.56 13.83
N PRO A 49 -21.09 -22.97 13.80
CA PRO A 49 -20.66 -24.26 14.31
C PRO A 49 -20.83 -24.35 15.84
N ALA A 50 -21.20 -25.54 16.32
CA ALA A 50 -21.39 -25.80 17.74
C ALA A 50 -20.06 -25.71 18.52
N PRO A 51 -20.06 -25.19 19.76
CA PRO A 51 -18.89 -25.24 20.63
C PRO A 51 -18.69 -26.65 21.19
N ASP A 52 -17.44 -26.97 21.56
CA ASP A 52 -16.99 -28.17 22.30
C ASP A 52 -16.52 -29.40 21.50
N ALA A 53 -15.46 -29.23 20.70
CA ALA A 53 -14.52 -30.33 20.45
C ALA A 53 -13.41 -30.31 21.52
N PRO A 54 -13.17 -31.41 22.27
CA PRO A 54 -12.12 -31.45 23.28
C PRO A 54 -10.71 -31.42 22.64
N PRO A 55 -9.71 -30.81 23.30
CA PRO A 55 -8.36 -30.70 22.77
C PRO A 55 -7.66 -32.08 22.69
N PRO A 56 -6.74 -32.26 21.73
CA PRO A 56 -5.98 -33.51 21.61
C PRO A 56 -5.08 -33.73 22.83
N ALA A 57 -4.91 -34.99 23.22
CA ALA A 57 -4.08 -35.38 24.36
C ALA A 57 -2.59 -35.02 24.15
N PRO A 58 -1.83 -34.74 25.23
CA PRO A 58 -0.41 -34.41 25.11
C PRO A 58 0.39 -35.61 24.63
N VAL A 59 1.22 -35.39 23.61
CA VAL A 59 2.19 -36.39 23.13
C VAL A 59 3.28 -36.59 24.20
N GLY A 60 3.54 -37.85 24.54
CA GLY A 60 4.51 -38.23 25.56
C GLY A 60 5.96 -37.95 25.16
N PHE A 61 6.80 -37.64 26.15
CA PHE A 61 8.23 -37.43 25.99
C PHE A 61 8.91 -38.74 25.56
N ASP A 62 9.52 -38.77 24.37
CA ASP A 62 10.24 -39.93 23.86
C ASP A 62 11.65 -39.97 24.48
N PRO A 63 12.01 -40.99 25.28
CA PRO A 63 13.29 -41.06 25.99
C PRO A 63 14.48 -41.38 25.09
N ASN A 64 14.30 -41.65 23.80
CA ASN A 64 15.39 -41.93 22.85
C ASN A 64 15.79 -40.70 22.01
N VAL A 65 15.12 -39.56 22.17
CA VAL A 65 15.54 -38.32 21.52
C VAL A 65 16.70 -37.71 22.32
N PRO A 66 17.92 -37.60 21.75
CA PRO A 66 19.04 -37.00 22.46
C PRO A 66 18.74 -35.52 22.78
N PRO A 67 19.16 -35.02 23.95
CA PRO A 67 18.93 -33.63 24.32
C PRO A 67 19.68 -32.70 23.34
N PRO A 68 19.12 -31.51 23.03
CA PRO A 68 19.80 -30.55 22.19
C PRO A 68 21.12 -30.08 22.82
N PRO A 69 22.13 -29.72 22.02
CA PRO A 69 23.42 -29.26 22.53
C PRO A 69 23.27 -27.97 23.36
N PRO A 70 24.18 -27.72 24.33
CA PRO A 70 24.13 -26.51 25.14
C PRO A 70 24.32 -25.27 24.27
N ALA A 71 23.48 -24.26 24.49
CA ALA A 71 23.57 -22.96 23.81
C ALA A 71 24.90 -22.25 24.17
N PRO A 72 25.48 -21.43 23.27
CA PRO A 72 26.66 -20.64 23.58
C PRO A 72 26.33 -19.56 24.64
N ASP A 73 27.27 -19.35 25.59
CA ASP A 73 27.18 -18.35 26.65
C ASP A 73 26.91 -16.94 26.10
N ALA A 74 25.75 -16.39 26.45
CA ALA A 74 25.27 -15.09 25.98
C ALA A 74 25.86 -13.93 26.81
N LEU A 75 26.56 -13.03 26.13
CA LEU A 75 26.63 -11.62 26.55
C LEU A 75 25.22 -11.02 26.39
N ALA A 76 24.67 -10.45 27.48
CA ALA A 76 23.30 -9.95 27.60
C ALA A 76 22.97 -8.72 26.70
N PRO A 77 21.69 -8.34 26.56
CA PRO A 77 20.59 -9.10 25.96
C PRO A 77 20.13 -8.41 24.67
N LEU A 78 20.10 -9.15 23.55
CA LEU A 78 19.36 -8.69 22.37
C LEU A 78 17.88 -9.00 22.60
N ASP A 79 17.10 -7.93 22.62
CA ASP A 79 15.66 -7.83 22.37
C ASP A 79 15.05 -9.12 21.79
N VAL A 80 14.35 -9.86 22.65
CA VAL A 80 13.53 -11.00 22.22
C VAL A 80 12.39 -10.42 21.39
N PRO A 81 12.22 -10.78 20.11
CA PRO A 81 11.04 -10.34 19.36
C PRO A 81 9.78 -10.80 20.12
N PRO A 82 8.75 -9.96 20.26
CA PRO A 82 7.51 -10.40 20.87
C PRO A 82 7.00 -11.64 20.13
N ALA A 83 6.50 -12.61 20.90
CA ALA A 83 5.87 -13.82 20.38
C ALA A 83 4.87 -13.48 19.26
N PRO A 84 4.64 -14.38 18.28
CA PRO A 84 3.56 -14.16 17.33
C PRO A 84 2.26 -13.93 18.12
N VAL A 85 1.67 -12.75 17.91
CA VAL A 85 0.35 -12.43 18.44
C VAL A 85 -0.57 -13.58 18.03
N GLY A 86 -1.18 -14.22 19.03
CA GLY A 86 -2.10 -15.32 18.80
C GLY A 86 -3.20 -14.89 17.84
N PHE A 87 -3.77 -15.86 17.12
CA PHE A 87 -4.99 -15.70 16.34
C PHE A 87 -5.99 -14.86 17.13
N ASP A 88 -6.19 -13.61 16.71
CA ASP A 88 -7.18 -12.74 17.33
C ASP A 88 -8.56 -13.19 16.81
N PRO A 89 -9.45 -13.71 17.68
CA PRO A 89 -10.74 -14.24 17.25
C PRO A 89 -11.70 -13.17 16.71
N ASN A 90 -11.36 -11.88 16.79
CA ASN A 90 -12.13 -10.77 16.22
C ASN A 90 -11.55 -10.26 14.88
N VAL A 91 -10.43 -10.80 14.39
CA VAL A 91 -9.93 -10.48 13.05
C VAL A 91 -10.63 -11.40 12.05
N PRO A 92 -11.43 -10.87 11.10
CA PRO A 92 -12.05 -11.70 10.08
C PRO A 92 -10.97 -12.37 9.23
N PRO A 93 -11.15 -13.64 8.86
CA PRO A 93 -10.19 -14.33 8.01
C PRO A 93 -10.02 -13.57 6.69
N PRO A 94 -8.81 -13.60 6.09
CA PRO A 94 -8.60 -13.02 4.77
C PRO A 94 -9.61 -13.62 3.78
N PRO A 95 -10.09 -12.85 2.80
CA PRO A 95 -10.98 -13.37 1.77
C PRO A 95 -10.32 -14.58 1.08
N PRO A 96 -11.10 -15.58 0.63
CA PRO A 96 -10.55 -16.69 -0.11
C PRO A 96 -9.76 -16.15 -1.29
N ALA A 97 -8.58 -16.74 -1.53
CA ALA A 97 -7.82 -16.42 -2.72
C ALA A 97 -8.73 -16.61 -3.95
N PRO A 98 -8.62 -15.75 -4.99
CA PRO A 98 -9.31 -16.00 -6.24
C PRO A 98 -8.97 -17.41 -6.73
N ASP A 99 -9.95 -18.11 -7.29
CA ASP A 99 -9.78 -19.47 -7.81
C ASP A 99 -8.49 -19.54 -8.63
N ALA A 100 -7.63 -20.49 -8.29
CA ALA A 100 -6.40 -20.70 -9.04
C ALA A 100 -6.77 -20.89 -10.52
N PRO A 101 -6.06 -20.22 -11.46
CA PRO A 101 -6.34 -20.41 -12.87
C PRO A 101 -6.24 -21.90 -13.22
N PRO A 102 -7.09 -22.40 -14.15
CA PRO A 102 -7.07 -23.80 -14.52
C PRO A 102 -5.66 -24.20 -14.97
N PRO A 103 -5.22 -25.44 -14.65
CA PRO A 103 -3.92 -25.91 -15.10
C PRO A 103 -3.85 -25.84 -16.64
N PRO A 104 -2.68 -25.49 -17.21
CA PRO A 104 -2.52 -25.44 -18.65
C PRO A 104 -2.84 -26.81 -19.26
N PRO A 105 -3.38 -26.86 -20.49
CA PRO A 105 -3.64 -28.12 -21.18
C PRO A 105 -2.34 -28.92 -21.28
N ALA A 106 -2.45 -30.25 -21.11
CA ALA A 106 -1.31 -31.14 -21.24
C ALA A 106 -0.61 -30.93 -22.61
N PRO A 107 0.73 -31.03 -22.67
CA PRO A 107 1.45 -30.86 -23.93
C PRO A 107 0.99 -31.94 -24.93
N VAL A 108 0.46 -31.50 -26.06
CA VAL A 108 0.29 -32.37 -27.23
C VAL A 108 1.67 -32.90 -27.63
N GLY A 109 1.76 -34.20 -27.94
CA GLY A 109 3.03 -34.90 -28.12
C GLY A 109 4.01 -34.17 -29.04
N PHE A 110 5.28 -34.16 -28.64
CA PHE A 110 6.36 -33.56 -29.41
C PHE A 110 6.57 -34.34 -30.71
N ASP A 111 6.19 -33.74 -31.85
CA ASP A 111 6.60 -34.21 -33.17
C ASP A 111 8.01 -33.65 -33.47
N PRO A 112 9.04 -34.51 -33.63
CA PRO A 112 10.42 -34.06 -33.83
C PRO A 112 10.70 -33.41 -35.20
N ASN A 113 9.75 -33.43 -36.14
CA ASN A 113 9.88 -32.82 -37.47
C ASN A 113 9.09 -31.51 -37.64
N VAL A 114 8.32 -31.09 -36.62
CA VAL A 114 7.61 -29.81 -36.64
C VAL A 114 8.45 -28.79 -35.87
N PRO A 115 8.96 -27.72 -36.51
CA PRO A 115 9.62 -26.65 -35.78
C PRO A 115 8.62 -26.07 -34.76
N PRO A 116 9.03 -25.87 -33.50
CA PRO A 116 8.13 -25.34 -32.49
C PRO A 116 7.53 -24.02 -32.99
N PRO A 117 6.22 -23.78 -32.79
CA PRO A 117 5.65 -22.49 -33.10
C PRO A 117 6.44 -21.40 -32.35
N PRO A 118 6.62 -20.19 -32.93
CA PRO A 118 7.16 -19.08 -32.17
C PRO A 118 6.30 -18.91 -30.91
N ALA A 119 6.95 -18.91 -29.75
CA ALA A 119 6.23 -18.84 -28.48
C ALA A 119 5.29 -17.62 -28.51
N PRO A 120 4.00 -17.78 -28.14
CA PRO A 120 3.15 -16.62 -27.92
C PRO A 120 3.82 -15.77 -26.84
N ASP A 121 4.13 -14.52 -27.19
CA ASP A 121 4.77 -13.49 -26.36
C ASP A 121 5.21 -13.97 -24.98
N ALA A 122 6.43 -14.55 -24.92
CA ALA A 122 7.01 -14.95 -23.65
C ALA A 122 6.89 -13.77 -22.68
N PRO A 123 6.29 -13.95 -21.48
CA PRO A 123 6.23 -12.90 -20.48
C PRO A 123 7.63 -12.32 -20.30
N PRO A 124 7.78 -10.99 -20.15
CA PRO A 124 9.08 -10.42 -19.86
C PRO A 124 9.69 -11.18 -18.67
N PRO A 125 11.02 -11.39 -18.66
CA PRO A 125 11.67 -12.13 -17.58
C PRO A 125 11.22 -11.54 -16.24
N PRO A 126 10.98 -12.37 -15.21
CA PRO A 126 10.62 -11.86 -13.90
C PRO A 126 11.67 -10.84 -13.49
N ARG A 127 11.28 -9.56 -13.48
CA ARG A 127 12.13 -8.51 -12.94
C ARG A 127 12.36 -8.92 -11.51
N LYS A 128 13.61 -8.88 -11.02
CA LYS A 128 13.85 -9.06 -9.58
C LYS A 128 12.96 -8.04 -8.87
N ALA A 129 11.89 -8.51 -8.25
CA ALA A 129 11.25 -7.79 -7.17
C ALA A 129 12.30 -7.79 -6.06
N TYR A 130 13.19 -6.81 -6.08
CA TYR A 130 13.75 -6.34 -4.84
C TYR A 130 12.52 -5.86 -4.08
N SER A 131 12.01 -6.68 -3.17
CA SER A 131 10.95 -6.25 -2.26
C SER A 131 11.60 -5.21 -1.36
N VAL A 132 11.66 -3.96 -1.83
CA VAL A 132 12.17 -2.85 -1.06
C VAL A 132 11.23 -2.68 0.12
N ASN A 133 11.77 -2.73 1.33
CA ASN A 133 11.00 -2.46 2.53
C ASN A 133 10.80 -0.95 2.68
N TRP A 134 9.77 -0.44 2.02
CA TRP A 134 9.41 0.97 2.05
C TRP A 134 9.06 1.50 3.44
N ASP A 135 8.58 0.66 4.35
CA ASP A 135 8.35 1.06 5.74
C ASP A 135 9.66 1.29 6.47
N ALA A 136 10.68 0.46 6.25
CA ALA A 136 12.00 0.66 6.84
C ALA A 136 12.66 1.95 6.32
N ILE A 137 12.45 2.28 5.04
CA ILE A 137 12.89 3.55 4.46
C ILE A 137 12.09 4.71 5.06
N ALA A 138 10.76 4.62 5.14
CA ALA A 138 9.93 5.67 5.73
C ALA A 138 10.22 5.89 7.21
N GLN A 139 10.55 4.82 7.95
CA GLN A 139 10.99 4.91 9.34
C GLN A 139 12.30 5.69 9.47
N CYS A 140 13.20 5.55 8.50
CA CYS A 140 14.44 6.30 8.45
C CYS A 140 14.24 7.76 8.01
N GLU A 141 13.38 7.99 7.01
CA GLU A 141 13.17 9.28 6.36
C GLU A 141 12.29 10.23 7.18
N SER A 142 11.16 9.73 7.70
CA SER A 142 10.16 10.53 8.41
C SER A 142 9.82 10.03 9.81
N GLY A 143 10.51 8.99 10.30
CA GLY A 143 10.11 8.30 11.53
C GLY A 143 8.84 7.46 11.37
N GLY A 144 8.45 7.14 10.13
CA GLY A 144 7.26 6.35 9.82
C GLY A 144 5.99 7.19 9.64
N ASN A 145 6.10 8.52 9.69
CA ASN A 145 4.96 9.41 9.48
C ASN A 145 4.72 9.64 7.98
N TRP A 146 3.70 8.99 7.43
CA TRP A 146 3.32 9.11 6.02
C TRP A 146 2.62 10.42 5.65
N ALA A 147 2.15 11.19 6.62
CA ALA A 147 1.45 12.47 6.43
C ALA A 147 2.34 13.68 6.76
N ILE A 148 3.65 13.50 6.91
CA ILE A 148 4.55 14.58 7.32
C ILE A 148 4.65 15.65 6.23
N SER A 149 4.53 16.92 6.65
CA SER A 149 4.73 18.09 5.80
C SER A 149 5.24 19.26 6.65
N THR A 150 6.53 19.25 6.97
CA THR A 150 7.18 20.22 7.86
C THR A 150 7.54 21.55 7.18
N GLY A 151 7.37 21.65 5.86
CA GLY A 151 7.76 22.83 5.08
C GLY A 151 9.24 22.86 4.70
N ASN A 152 9.98 21.76 4.87
CA ASN A 152 11.39 21.63 4.45
C ASN A 152 11.59 21.35 2.95
N GLY A 153 10.51 21.42 2.15
CA GLY A 153 10.54 21.12 0.70
C GLY A 153 10.34 19.64 0.35
N PHE A 154 10.22 18.76 1.36
CA PHE A 154 9.90 17.35 1.22
C PHE A 154 8.59 17.04 1.94
N SER A 155 7.92 15.96 1.52
CA SER A 155 6.63 15.58 2.10
C SER A 155 6.41 14.07 2.02
N GLY A 156 5.59 13.56 2.93
CA GLY A 156 5.21 12.15 2.99
C GLY A 156 6.26 11.25 3.65
N GLY A 157 5.93 9.98 3.79
CA GLY A 157 6.74 8.99 4.51
C GLY A 157 8.12 8.78 3.90
N LEU A 158 8.20 8.88 2.58
CA LEU A 158 9.44 8.68 1.82
C LEU A 158 10.13 9.99 1.43
N GLN A 159 9.70 11.11 2.03
CA GLN A 159 10.30 12.43 1.85
C GLN A 159 10.46 12.81 0.36
N PHE A 160 9.35 12.83 -0.38
CA PHE A 160 9.35 13.24 -1.79
C PHE A 160 9.42 14.75 -1.95
N THR A 161 10.15 15.22 -2.96
CA THR A 161 9.98 16.59 -3.47
C THR A 161 8.73 16.68 -4.37
N PRO A 162 8.07 17.85 -4.49
CA PRO A 162 6.92 18.02 -5.37
C PRO A 162 7.22 17.73 -6.84
N SER A 163 8.45 17.99 -7.29
CA SER A 163 8.90 17.72 -8.66
C SER A 163 9.05 16.22 -8.92
N THR A 164 9.74 15.50 -8.03
CA THR A 164 9.91 14.04 -8.16
C THR A 164 8.57 13.32 -8.04
N TRP A 165 7.72 13.73 -7.11
CA TRP A 165 6.36 13.20 -6.94
C TRP A 165 5.57 13.23 -8.25
N ARG A 166 5.46 14.42 -8.86
CA ARG A 166 4.73 14.63 -10.12
C ARG A 166 5.37 13.92 -11.30
N ALA A 167 6.70 13.92 -11.38
CA ALA A 167 7.42 13.26 -12.47
C ALA A 167 7.21 11.74 -12.48
N ASN A 168 6.90 11.14 -11.33
CA ASN A 168 6.72 9.69 -11.16
C ASN A 168 5.24 9.30 -11.02
N GLY A 169 4.33 10.18 -11.47
CA GLY A 169 2.90 9.93 -11.58
C GLY A 169 2.10 10.19 -10.31
N GLY A 170 2.67 10.86 -9.31
CA GLY A 170 1.95 11.33 -8.15
C GLY A 170 1.14 12.61 -8.44
N SER A 171 -0.03 12.73 -7.82
CA SER A 171 -0.88 13.93 -7.90
C SER A 171 -1.00 14.62 -6.54
N GLY A 172 -1.20 15.94 -6.52
CA GLY A 172 -1.31 16.70 -5.27
C GLY A 172 -0.01 16.71 -4.44
N SER A 173 -0.17 16.63 -3.12
CA SER A 173 0.94 16.55 -2.15
C SER A 173 1.15 15.10 -1.69
N PRO A 174 2.39 14.59 -1.59
CA PRO A 174 2.68 13.28 -1.02
C PRO A 174 2.09 13.11 0.38
N ALA A 175 2.11 14.15 1.22
CA ALA A 175 1.59 14.11 2.59
C ALA A 175 0.06 13.88 2.66
N ASN A 176 -0.66 14.19 1.58
CA ASN A 176 -2.10 13.95 1.48
C ASN A 176 -2.42 12.64 0.74
N ALA A 177 -1.42 11.96 0.19
CA ALA A 177 -1.58 10.69 -0.49
C ALA A 177 -1.51 9.54 0.52
N SER A 178 -2.23 8.45 0.25
CA SER A 178 -2.13 7.24 1.06
C SER A 178 -0.70 6.69 1.03
N ARG A 179 -0.36 5.89 2.04
CA ARG A 179 0.92 5.17 2.09
C ARG A 179 1.13 4.33 0.83
N GLU A 180 0.09 3.64 0.37
CA GLU A 180 0.14 2.76 -0.79
C GLU A 180 0.39 3.56 -2.09
N GLU A 181 -0.21 4.74 -2.20
CA GLU A 181 0.03 5.64 -3.34
C GLU A 181 1.47 6.18 -3.31
N GLN A 182 1.99 6.49 -2.13
CA GLN A 182 3.39 6.90 -1.98
C GLN A 182 4.35 5.77 -2.37
N ILE A 183 4.06 4.53 -1.97
CA ILE A 183 4.82 3.34 -2.36
C ILE A 183 4.76 3.12 -3.87
N ARG A 184 3.58 3.25 -4.49
CA ARG A 184 3.43 3.14 -5.95
C ARG A 184 4.32 4.14 -6.69
N VAL A 185 4.37 5.39 -6.24
CA VAL A 185 5.26 6.41 -6.83
C VAL A 185 6.73 6.09 -6.53
N ALA A 186 7.03 5.54 -5.36
CA ALA A 186 8.38 5.11 -5.00
C ALA A 186 8.91 3.97 -5.88
N GLU A 187 8.07 3.02 -6.25
CA GLU A 187 8.40 1.96 -7.21
C GLU A 187 8.75 2.53 -8.59
N ASN A 188 8.06 3.59 -9.03
CA ASN A 188 8.40 4.28 -10.28
C ASN A 188 9.77 5.00 -10.18
N VAL A 189 10.07 5.59 -9.03
CA VAL A 189 11.40 6.19 -8.77
C VAL A 189 12.47 5.11 -8.72
N LEU A 190 12.22 3.98 -8.06
CA LEU A 190 13.12 2.83 -8.00
C LEU A 190 13.42 2.31 -9.40
N HIS A 191 12.41 2.23 -10.27
CA HIS A 191 12.60 1.80 -11.65
C HIS A 191 13.48 2.76 -12.47
N THR A 192 13.40 4.06 -12.22
CA THR A 192 14.12 5.08 -13.02
C THR A 192 15.51 5.42 -12.47
N GLN A 193 15.65 5.47 -11.15
CA GLN A 193 16.85 5.96 -10.45
C GLN A 193 17.52 4.89 -9.58
N GLY A 194 16.85 3.76 -9.35
CA GLY A 194 17.29 2.75 -8.41
C GLY A 194 17.15 3.20 -6.95
N ILE A 195 17.61 2.35 -6.03
CA ILE A 195 17.56 2.62 -4.59
C ILE A 195 18.40 3.83 -4.17
N GLY A 196 19.29 4.31 -5.05
CA GLY A 196 20.13 5.49 -4.86
C GLY A 196 19.35 6.81 -4.74
N ALA A 197 18.06 6.83 -5.09
CA ALA A 197 17.16 7.95 -4.78
C ALA A 197 16.99 8.17 -3.26
N TRP A 198 17.24 7.14 -2.45
CA TRP A 198 17.32 7.19 -0.98
C TRP A 198 18.73 6.81 -0.51
N PRO A 199 19.75 7.69 -0.67
CA PRO A 199 21.15 7.31 -0.51
C PRO A 199 21.53 6.87 0.93
N VAL A 200 20.83 7.40 1.94
CA VAL A 200 21.13 7.09 3.36
C VAL A 200 20.20 6.01 3.91
N CYS A 201 18.91 6.10 3.56
CA CYS A 201 17.86 5.25 4.11
C CYS A 201 17.56 4.02 3.24
N GLY A 202 17.83 4.07 1.94
CA GLY A 202 17.57 2.99 1.00
C GLY A 202 18.32 1.69 1.31
N ARG A 203 19.46 1.75 2.01
CA ARG A 203 20.18 0.57 2.51
C ARG A 203 19.50 -0.15 3.68
N ARG A 204 18.44 0.44 4.25
CA ARG A 204 17.70 -0.12 5.39
C ARG A 204 16.48 -0.92 4.94
N GLY A 205 16.14 -0.88 3.65
CA GLY A 205 15.02 -1.60 3.07
C GLY A 205 15.40 -2.42 1.85
#